data_AF-A0A4Q2YJR2-F1
#
_entry.id   AF-A0A4Q2YJR2-F1
#
_cell.length_a   1.000
_cell.length_b   1.000
_cell.length_c   1.000
_cell.angle_alpha   90.00
_cell.angle_beta   90.00
_cell.angle_gamma   90.00
#
_symmetry.space_group_name_H-M   'P 1'
#
loop_
_entity.id
_entity.type
_entity.pdbx_description
1 polymer ?
#
loop_
_entity_poly.entity_id
_entity_poly.type
_entity_poly.pdbx_seq_one_letter_code
_entity_poly.pdbx_strand_id
1 'polypeptide(L)'
;MSASQDIPKAPRRKRRSFELDSPRWWLTTGIWMILIPLALFWLSRPKTSRPSESSRDIRQGIINARLVFMALSEFEKKYGRYPDEETAVRVREEAGAFPGSAGHSSNSIFRQLFAAGITEDEKIFHAKISGGRVPDGVISGERLLEKGECAFSYLAGATACDPPE
;
A
#
# COMPACT_ATOMS: atom_id res chain seq x y z
N MET A 1 86.46 2.80 56.97
CA MET A 1 85.64 1.72 56.37
C MET A 1 85.04 0.96 57.54
N SER A 2 83.74 0.90 57.82
CA SER A 2 82.54 1.00 57.00
C SER A 2 81.39 1.48 57.92
N ALA A 3 80.60 2.46 57.52
CA ALA A 3 79.41 2.88 58.28
C ALA A 3 78.24 1.97 57.88
N SER A 4 77.80 1.11 58.81
CA SER A 4 76.64 0.24 58.62
C SER A 4 75.37 1.10 58.76
N GLN A 5 74.68 1.31 57.64
CA GLN A 5 73.48 2.13 57.54
C GLN A 5 72.26 1.23 57.82
N ASP A 6 71.63 1.39 58.99
CA ASP A 6 70.41 0.66 59.33
C ASP A 6 69.20 1.24 58.57
N ILE A 7 68.66 0.44 57.65
CA ILE A 7 67.47 0.77 56.85
C ILE A 7 66.22 0.34 57.63
N PRO A 8 65.24 1.23 57.88
CA PRO A 8 64.01 0.84 58.55
C PRO A 8 63.15 -0.08 57.66
N LYS A 9 62.79 -1.26 58.19
CA LYS A 9 61.91 -2.24 57.51
C LYS A 9 60.51 -1.68 57.31
N ALA A 10 60.09 -1.53 56.05
CA ALA A 10 58.74 -1.13 55.68
C ALA A 10 57.69 -2.19 56.10
N PRO A 11 56.47 -1.78 56.52
CA PRO A 11 55.42 -2.72 56.91
C PRO A 11 54.91 -3.50 55.69
N ARG A 12 54.86 -4.83 55.82
CA ARG A 12 54.28 -5.73 54.81
C ARG A 12 52.79 -5.44 54.65
N ARG A 13 52.42 -4.82 53.52
CA ARG A 13 51.03 -4.61 53.11
C ARG A 13 50.39 -5.99 52.86
N LYS A 14 49.46 -6.42 53.72
CA LYS A 14 48.64 -7.63 53.48
C LYS A 14 47.94 -7.48 52.14
N ARG A 15 48.34 -8.28 51.13
CA ARG A 15 47.55 -8.47 49.91
C ARG A 15 46.24 -9.10 50.32
N ARG A 16 45.14 -8.34 50.28
CA ARG A 16 43.81 -8.94 50.34
C ARG A 16 43.66 -9.76 49.06
N SER A 17 43.68 -11.08 49.18
CA SER A 17 43.14 -11.94 48.14
C SER A 17 41.71 -11.48 47.90
N PHE A 18 41.40 -11.06 46.68
CA PHE A 18 40.03 -10.87 46.25
C PHE A 18 39.48 -12.27 45.96
N GLU A 19 39.30 -13.06 47.03
CA GLU A 19 38.57 -14.31 46.96
C GLU A 19 37.11 -13.95 46.68
N LEU A 20 36.72 -14.11 45.41
CA LEU A 20 35.34 -14.12 44.95
C LEU A 20 34.66 -15.39 45.49
N ASP A 21 34.47 -15.45 46.80
CA ASP A 21 33.63 -16.46 47.40
C ASP A 21 32.19 -15.96 47.40
N SER A 22 31.42 -16.30 46.37
CA SER A 22 29.97 -16.33 46.55
C SER A 22 29.24 -17.22 45.52
N PRO A 23 28.29 -18.06 45.99
CA PRO A 23 27.31 -18.75 45.13
C PRO A 23 26.30 -17.78 44.48
N ARG A 24 26.50 -16.45 44.63
CA ARG A 24 25.63 -15.39 44.12
C ARG A 24 25.91 -15.05 42.66
N TRP A 25 27.09 -15.40 42.14
CA TRP A 25 27.44 -15.16 40.74
C TRP A 25 26.55 -15.96 39.77
N TRP A 26 26.27 -17.24 40.09
CA TRP A 26 25.36 -18.10 39.33
C TRP A 26 23.91 -17.59 39.34
N LEU A 27 23.48 -16.98 40.43
CA LEU A 27 22.17 -16.33 40.52
C LEU A 27 22.11 -15.09 39.63
N THR A 28 23.16 -14.26 39.62
CA THR A 28 23.20 -13.08 38.73
C THR A 28 23.23 -13.45 37.25
N THR A 29 23.99 -14.48 36.86
CA THR A 29 24.04 -14.94 35.47
C THR A 29 22.71 -15.56 35.03
N GLY A 30 22.06 -16.33 35.91
CA GLY A 30 20.74 -16.91 35.64
C GLY A 30 19.65 -15.85 35.41
N ILE A 31 19.67 -14.76 36.18
CA ILE A 31 18.72 -13.65 36.02
C ILE A 31 18.88 -12.97 34.65
N TRP A 32 20.11 -12.67 34.23
CA TRP A 32 20.36 -12.07 32.91
C TRP A 32 19.96 -12.98 31.75
N MET A 33 20.15 -14.30 31.89
CA MET A 33 19.73 -15.30 30.90
C MET A 33 18.21 -15.38 30.72
N ILE A 34 17.42 -14.88 31.67
CA ILE A 34 15.95 -14.82 31.55
C ILE A 34 15.51 -13.42 31.09
N LEU A 35 16.10 -12.36 31.63
CA LEU A 35 15.72 -10.97 31.31
C LEU A 35 16.00 -10.61 29.85
N ILE A 36 17.14 -11.03 29.30
CA ILE A 36 17.53 -10.70 27.92
C ILE A 36 16.56 -11.34 26.91
N PRO A 37 16.30 -12.66 26.92
CA PRO A 37 15.34 -13.24 25.98
C PRO A 37 13.91 -12.75 26.21
N LEU A 38 13.52 -12.43 27.45
CA LEU A 38 12.20 -11.84 27.71
C LEU A 38 12.05 -10.43 27.10
N ALA A 39 13.11 -9.61 27.18
CA ALA A 39 13.14 -8.29 26.55
C ALA A 39 13.16 -8.39 25.02
N LEU A 40 13.92 -9.34 24.46
CA LEU A 40 13.94 -9.61 23.02
C LEU A 40 12.58 -10.09 22.52
N PHE A 41 11.90 -10.96 23.28
CA PHE A 41 10.54 -11.41 22.95
C PHE A 41 9.54 -10.26 22.92
N TRP A 42 9.66 -9.28 23.83
CA TRP A 42 8.83 -8.08 23.82
C TRP A 42 9.14 -7.14 22.65
N LEU A 43 10.41 -6.96 22.30
CA LEU A 43 10.83 -6.09 21.18
C LEU A 43 10.52 -6.72 19.82
N SER A 44 10.49 -8.05 19.74
CA SER A 44 10.20 -8.81 18.52
C SER A 44 8.71 -8.79 18.14
N ARG A 45 7.82 -8.28 18.99
CA ARG A 45 6.41 -8.12 18.61
C ARG A 45 6.31 -7.10 17.47
N PRO A 46 5.84 -7.49 16.27
CA PRO A 46 5.62 -6.53 15.22
C PRO A 46 4.60 -5.50 15.73
N LYS A 47 4.92 -4.21 15.56
CA LYS A 47 3.93 -3.15 15.77
C LYS A 47 2.83 -3.37 14.72
N THR A 48 1.77 -4.05 15.08
CA THR A 48 0.56 -4.19 14.28
C THR A 48 -0.20 -2.86 14.30
N SER A 49 0.44 -1.78 13.85
CA SER A 49 -0.25 -0.53 13.62
C SER A 49 -1.18 -0.78 12.45
N ARG A 50 -2.49 -0.85 12.74
CA ARG A 50 -3.52 -0.81 11.72
C ARG A 50 -3.25 0.43 10.87
N PRO A 51 -3.13 0.30 9.53
CA PRO A 51 -2.98 1.47 8.69
C PRO A 51 -4.16 2.41 8.95
N SER A 52 -3.90 3.71 8.98
CA SER A 52 -4.95 4.72 9.14
C SER A 52 -5.99 4.57 8.04
N GLU A 53 -7.23 4.96 8.31
CA GLU A 53 -8.33 4.86 7.34
C GLU A 53 -7.96 5.55 6.02
N SER A 54 -7.38 6.76 6.09
CA SER A 54 -6.87 7.48 4.92
C SER A 54 -5.85 6.68 4.10
N SER A 55 -4.94 5.94 4.74
CA SER A 55 -3.97 5.10 4.02
C SER A 55 -4.63 3.91 3.32
N ARG A 56 -5.71 3.37 3.87
CA ARG A 56 -6.49 2.29 3.23
C ARG A 56 -7.25 2.81 2.03
N ASP A 57 -7.88 3.98 2.17
CA ASP A 57 -8.67 4.62 1.13
C ASP A 57 -7.81 4.97 -0.09
N ILE A 58 -6.62 5.55 0.13
CA ILE A 58 -5.66 5.85 -0.94
C ILE A 58 -5.19 4.57 -1.63
N ARG A 59 -4.86 3.52 -0.87
CA ARG A 59 -4.44 2.22 -1.43
C ARG A 59 -5.54 1.61 -2.28
N GLN A 60 -6.79 1.67 -1.84
CA GLN A 60 -7.93 1.18 -2.61
C GLN A 60 -8.06 1.95 -3.93
N GLY A 61 -7.98 3.28 -3.89
CA GLY A 61 -8.02 4.11 -5.10
C GLY A 61 -6.91 3.77 -6.10
N ILE A 62 -5.68 3.51 -5.62
CA ILE A 62 -4.56 3.10 -6.48
C ILE A 62 -4.78 1.71 -7.10
N ILE A 63 -5.29 0.76 -6.32
CA ILE A 63 -5.61 -0.59 -6.82
C ILE A 63 -6.70 -0.50 -7.88
N ASN A 64 -7.76 0.23 -7.60
CA ASN A 64 -8.88 0.48 -8.51
C ASN A 64 -8.41 1.16 -9.81
N ALA A 65 -7.55 2.19 -9.72
CA ALA A 65 -6.97 2.84 -10.89
C ALA A 65 -6.17 1.87 -11.78
N ARG A 66 -5.43 0.93 -11.17
CA ARG A 66 -4.71 -0.12 -11.92
C ARG A 66 -5.67 -1.08 -12.63
N LEU A 67 -6.78 -1.44 -11.98
CA LEU A 67 -7.80 -2.29 -12.59
C LEU A 67 -8.48 -1.60 -13.77
N VAL A 68 -8.82 -0.31 -13.62
CA VAL A 68 -9.33 0.51 -14.74
C VAL A 68 -8.32 0.58 -15.88
N PHE A 69 -7.04 0.80 -15.58
CA PHE A 69 -5.99 0.79 -16.61
C PHE A 69 -5.89 -0.56 -17.34
N MET A 70 -5.94 -1.67 -16.62
CA MET A 70 -5.93 -3.01 -17.23
C MET A 70 -7.13 -3.22 -18.15
N ALA A 71 -8.32 -2.80 -17.72
CA ALA A 71 -9.53 -2.86 -18.54
C ALA A 71 -9.41 -1.99 -19.81
N LEU A 72 -8.84 -0.78 -19.69
CA LEU A 72 -8.60 0.09 -20.84
C LEU A 72 -7.60 -0.51 -21.82
N SER A 73 -6.50 -1.10 -21.35
CA SER A 73 -5.53 -1.78 -22.21
C SER A 73 -6.10 -3.04 -22.86
N GLU A 74 -7.00 -3.76 -22.19
CA GLU A 74 -7.72 -4.89 -22.79
C GLU A 74 -8.69 -4.42 -23.88
N PHE A 75 -9.37 -3.29 -23.66
CA PHE A 75 -10.21 -2.66 -24.67
C PHE A 75 -9.40 -2.26 -25.91
N GLU A 76 -8.24 -1.63 -25.71
CA GLU A 76 -7.33 -1.28 -26.80
C GLU A 76 -6.89 -2.52 -27.59
N LYS A 77 -6.58 -3.64 -26.92
CA LYS A 77 -6.24 -4.89 -27.61
C LYS A 77 -7.40 -5.46 -28.43
N LYS A 78 -8.64 -5.31 -27.96
CA LYS A 78 -9.84 -5.83 -28.63
C LYS A 78 -10.26 -4.96 -29.83
N TYR A 79 -10.25 -3.64 -29.69
CA TYR A 79 -10.76 -2.70 -30.69
C TYR A 79 -9.68 -1.95 -31.49
N GLY A 80 -8.42 -2.08 -31.10
CA GLY A 80 -7.27 -1.42 -31.71
C GLY A 80 -7.05 0.03 -31.27
N ARG A 81 -7.88 0.55 -30.36
CA ARG A 81 -7.82 1.92 -29.82
C ARG A 81 -8.48 1.97 -28.45
N TYR A 82 -8.07 2.91 -27.61
CA TYR A 82 -8.77 3.23 -26.37
C TYR A 82 -10.20 3.71 -26.61
N PRO A 83 -11.10 3.58 -25.61
CA PRO A 83 -12.48 4.02 -25.72
C PRO A 83 -12.61 5.48 -26.17
N ASP A 84 -13.31 5.71 -27.27
CA ASP A 84 -13.71 7.00 -27.80
C ASP A 84 -15.14 6.92 -28.36
N GLU A 85 -15.62 7.98 -29.01
CA GLU A 85 -16.96 8.00 -29.60
C GLU A 85 -17.10 7.08 -30.81
N GLU A 86 -16.02 6.86 -31.57
CA GLU A 86 -16.02 6.01 -32.75
C GLU A 86 -16.07 4.52 -32.34
N THR A 87 -15.32 4.14 -31.30
CA THR A 87 -15.36 2.78 -30.73
C THR A 87 -16.70 2.50 -30.07
N ALA A 88 -17.38 3.51 -29.53
CA ALA A 88 -18.70 3.34 -28.92
C ALA A 88 -19.73 2.77 -29.91
N VAL A 89 -19.65 3.17 -31.19
CA VAL A 89 -20.53 2.65 -32.25
C VAL A 89 -20.24 1.17 -32.49
N ARG A 90 -18.97 0.79 -32.63
CA ARG A 90 -18.54 -0.61 -32.84
C ARG A 90 -18.92 -1.51 -31.67
N VAL A 91 -18.69 -1.03 -30.44
CA VAL A 91 -19.06 -1.75 -29.22
C VAL A 91 -20.57 -1.96 -29.16
N ARG A 92 -21.37 -0.96 -29.55
CA ARG A 92 -22.84 -1.07 -29.59
C ARG A 92 -23.30 -2.09 -30.63
N GLU A 93 -22.68 -2.11 -31.80
CA GLU A 93 -22.97 -3.09 -32.85
C GLU A 93 -22.67 -4.53 -32.39
N GLU A 94 -21.58 -4.73 -31.67
CA GLU A 94 -21.17 -6.05 -31.17
C GLU A 94 -21.97 -6.51 -29.94
N ALA A 95 -22.22 -5.61 -28.98
CA ALA A 95 -22.90 -5.92 -27.73
C ALA A 95 -24.44 -5.97 -27.86
N GLY A 96 -25.01 -5.40 -28.92
CA GLY A 96 -26.45 -5.32 -29.17
C GLY A 96 -27.22 -4.36 -28.25
N ALA A 97 -26.72 -4.09 -27.03
CA ALA A 97 -27.28 -3.14 -26.08
C ALA A 97 -26.17 -2.31 -25.42
N PHE A 98 -26.36 -0.99 -25.37
CA PHE A 98 -25.46 -0.08 -24.67
C PHE A 98 -26.09 0.29 -23.32
N PRO A 99 -25.44 0.01 -22.18
CA PRO A 99 -25.97 0.40 -20.89
C PRO A 99 -25.84 1.92 -20.74
N GLY A 100 -26.95 2.64 -20.97
CA GLY A 100 -27.06 4.09 -20.79
C GLY A 100 -26.88 4.93 -22.07
N SER A 101 -26.75 6.25 -21.90
CA SER A 101 -26.54 7.19 -23.01
C SER A 101 -25.07 7.23 -23.45
N ALA A 102 -24.84 7.17 -24.78
CA ALA A 102 -23.54 7.51 -25.34
C ALA A 102 -23.38 9.04 -25.31
N GLY A 103 -22.26 9.51 -24.79
CA GLY A 103 -21.96 10.93 -24.66
C GLY A 103 -20.49 11.16 -24.34
N HIS A 104 -20.12 12.41 -24.12
CA HIS A 104 -18.74 12.86 -23.90
C HIS A 104 -18.29 12.79 -22.42
N SER A 105 -19.13 12.28 -21.52
CA SER A 105 -18.77 12.17 -20.11
C SER A 105 -17.81 11.00 -19.88
N SER A 106 -16.95 11.09 -18.87
CA SER A 106 -16.09 9.96 -18.45
C SER A 106 -16.93 8.70 -18.17
N ASN A 107 -18.11 8.86 -17.56
CA ASN A 107 -19.01 7.76 -17.25
C ASN A 107 -19.49 7.07 -18.53
N SER A 108 -19.94 7.82 -19.55
CA SER A 108 -20.39 7.24 -20.83
C SER A 108 -19.28 6.54 -21.60
N ILE A 109 -18.04 6.98 -21.45
CA ILE A 109 -16.88 6.30 -22.04
C ILE A 109 -16.57 5.01 -21.27
N PHE A 110 -16.55 5.02 -19.94
CA PHE A 110 -16.32 3.82 -19.16
C PHE A 110 -17.45 2.78 -19.28
N ARG A 111 -18.69 3.21 -19.56
CA ARG A 111 -19.81 2.31 -19.89
C ARG A 111 -19.52 1.41 -21.11
N GLN A 112 -18.64 1.85 -22.03
CA GLN A 112 -18.18 1.01 -23.14
C GLN A 112 -17.43 -0.24 -22.66
N LEU A 113 -16.72 -0.16 -21.54
CA LEU A 113 -16.00 -1.30 -20.97
C LEU A 113 -16.95 -2.39 -20.48
N PHE A 114 -18.11 -2.00 -19.95
CA PHE A 114 -19.18 -2.92 -19.57
C PHE A 114 -19.88 -3.51 -20.79
N ALA A 115 -20.21 -2.66 -21.78
CA ALA A 115 -20.82 -3.11 -23.03
C ALA A 115 -19.92 -4.10 -23.79
N ALA A 116 -18.61 -3.88 -23.78
CA ALA A 116 -17.62 -4.76 -24.41
C ALA A 116 -17.38 -6.07 -23.63
N GLY A 117 -17.95 -6.22 -22.42
CA GLY A 117 -17.77 -7.39 -21.56
C GLY A 117 -16.39 -7.48 -20.91
N ILE A 118 -15.68 -6.35 -20.77
CA ILE A 118 -14.32 -6.31 -20.20
C ILE A 118 -14.36 -6.15 -18.68
N THR A 119 -15.37 -5.46 -18.17
CA THR A 119 -15.59 -5.31 -16.73
C THR A 119 -17.05 -5.53 -16.38
N GLU A 120 -17.27 -6.12 -15.21
CA GLU A 120 -18.59 -6.40 -14.63
C GLU A 120 -18.72 -5.84 -13.21
N ASP A 121 -17.70 -5.12 -12.71
CA ASP A 121 -17.69 -4.57 -11.35
C ASP A 121 -17.50 -3.05 -11.39
N GLU A 122 -18.51 -2.31 -10.92
CA GLU A 122 -18.44 -0.84 -10.81
C GLU A 122 -17.47 -0.37 -9.72
N LYS A 123 -17.16 -1.23 -8.74
CA LYS A 123 -16.29 -0.87 -7.61
C LYS A 123 -14.88 -0.48 -8.05
N ILE A 124 -14.44 -0.95 -9.22
CA ILE A 124 -13.14 -0.55 -9.77
C ILE A 124 -13.10 0.93 -10.16
N PHE A 125 -14.24 1.58 -10.37
CA PHE A 125 -14.34 3.00 -10.71
C PHE A 125 -14.48 3.91 -9.49
N HIS A 126 -14.57 3.33 -8.29
CA HIS A 126 -14.72 4.07 -7.05
C HIS A 126 -13.37 4.47 -6.45
N ALA A 127 -13.29 5.69 -5.93
CA ALA A 127 -12.26 6.12 -4.99
C ALA A 127 -12.89 7.08 -3.99
N LYS A 128 -12.40 7.07 -2.74
CA LYS A 128 -12.94 7.96 -1.70
C LYS A 128 -12.50 9.40 -1.95
N ILE A 129 -13.40 10.16 -2.56
CA ILE A 129 -13.28 11.59 -2.85
C ILE A 129 -14.43 12.35 -2.19
N SER A 130 -14.25 13.65 -1.96
CA SER A 130 -15.34 14.50 -1.46
C SER A 130 -16.50 14.53 -2.46
N GLY A 131 -17.71 14.21 -2.02
CA GLY A 131 -18.89 14.13 -2.89
C GLY A 131 -19.00 12.85 -3.73
N GLY A 132 -18.07 11.90 -3.59
CA GLY A 132 -18.15 10.58 -4.21
C GLY A 132 -19.13 9.66 -3.50
N ARG A 133 -19.87 8.86 -4.25
CA ARG A 133 -20.80 7.84 -3.77
C ARG A 133 -20.17 6.46 -3.96
N VAL A 134 -20.48 5.55 -3.03
CA VAL A 134 -20.12 4.15 -3.16
C VAL A 134 -21.05 3.51 -4.20
N PRO A 135 -20.52 2.80 -5.21
CA PRO A 135 -21.34 2.15 -6.23
C PRO A 135 -22.29 1.13 -5.61
N ASP A 136 -23.50 1.05 -6.17
CA ASP A 136 -24.54 0.12 -5.71
C ASP A 136 -24.48 -1.26 -6.40
N GLY A 137 -23.64 -1.41 -7.44
CA GLY A 137 -23.42 -2.66 -8.16
C GLY A 137 -24.46 -2.91 -9.25
N VAL A 138 -25.23 -1.89 -9.64
CA VAL A 138 -26.24 -2.00 -10.69
C VAL A 138 -25.58 -1.79 -12.05
N ILE A 139 -25.16 -2.89 -12.66
CA ILE A 139 -24.44 -2.87 -13.95
C ILE A 139 -25.35 -2.69 -15.20
N SER A 140 -26.65 -2.47 -15.02
CA SER A 140 -27.63 -2.47 -16.10
C SER A 140 -28.33 -1.13 -16.28
N GLY A 141 -28.48 -0.69 -17.53
CA GLY A 141 -29.30 0.46 -17.91
C GLY A 141 -28.66 1.81 -17.58
N GLU A 142 -29.49 2.83 -17.33
CA GLU A 142 -29.04 4.20 -17.06
C GLU A 142 -28.37 4.38 -15.69
N ARG A 143 -28.58 3.42 -14.78
CA ARG A 143 -28.01 3.39 -13.44
C ARG A 143 -26.54 2.98 -13.39
N LEU A 144 -26.03 2.36 -14.46
CA LEU A 144 -24.62 1.97 -14.52
C LEU A 144 -23.74 3.22 -14.43
N LEU A 145 -22.83 3.30 -13.45
CA LEU A 145 -21.99 4.47 -13.19
C LEU A 145 -22.81 5.78 -13.10
N GLU A 146 -23.69 5.88 -12.11
CA GLU A 146 -24.43 7.10 -11.83
C GLU A 146 -23.50 8.28 -11.46
N LYS A 147 -24.07 9.48 -11.48
CA LYS A 147 -23.34 10.69 -11.08
C LYS A 147 -22.81 10.54 -9.65
N GLY A 148 -21.49 10.58 -9.51
CA GLY A 148 -20.79 10.48 -8.24
C GLY A 148 -20.21 9.09 -7.93
N GLU A 149 -20.53 8.06 -8.70
CA GLU A 149 -19.99 6.70 -8.47
C GLU A 149 -18.64 6.47 -9.15
N CYS A 150 -18.43 7.13 -10.30
CA CYS A 150 -17.14 7.20 -10.96
C CYS A 150 -16.28 8.32 -10.35
N ALA A 151 -15.15 7.96 -9.76
CA ALA A 151 -14.17 8.89 -9.21
C ALA A 151 -13.06 9.26 -10.22
N PHE A 152 -13.09 8.66 -11.42
CA PHE A 152 -12.07 8.84 -12.44
C PHE A 152 -12.56 9.73 -13.58
N SER A 153 -11.68 10.62 -14.03
CA SER A 153 -11.89 11.40 -15.24
C SER A 153 -11.18 10.76 -16.41
N TYR A 154 -11.81 10.79 -17.57
CA TYR A 154 -11.24 10.26 -18.80
C TYR A 154 -11.11 11.38 -19.83
N LEU A 155 -9.97 11.42 -20.52
CA LEU A 155 -9.71 12.35 -21.60
C LEU A 155 -9.59 11.55 -22.91
N ALA A 156 -10.62 11.60 -23.73
CA ALA A 156 -10.62 10.98 -25.05
C ALA A 156 -9.84 11.83 -26.06
N GLY A 157 -9.28 11.19 -27.09
CA GLY A 157 -8.71 11.89 -28.25
C GLY A 157 -7.35 12.53 -28.03
N ALA A 158 -6.70 12.35 -26.87
CA ALA A 158 -5.32 12.78 -26.67
C ALA A 158 -4.38 11.97 -27.57
N THR A 159 -3.84 12.61 -28.61
CA THR A 159 -2.80 12.07 -29.48
C THR A 159 -1.45 12.65 -29.06
N ALA A 160 -0.38 11.86 -29.14
CA ALA A 160 0.98 12.33 -28.82
C ALA A 160 1.60 13.23 -29.92
N CYS A 161 0.80 13.69 -30.88
CA CYS A 161 1.29 14.30 -32.10
C CYS A 161 0.93 15.78 -32.11
N ASP A 162 1.81 16.59 -31.54
CA ASP A 162 2.26 17.88 -32.08
C ASP A 162 3.52 18.32 -31.30
N PRO A 163 4.72 18.33 -31.92
CA PRO A 163 5.86 19.02 -31.33
C PRO A 163 5.57 20.53 -31.28
N PRO A 164 5.93 21.24 -30.19
CA PRO A 164 5.81 22.69 -30.16
C PRO A 164 6.74 23.30 -31.21
N GLU A 165 6.19 24.13 -32.11
CA GLU A 165 6.97 25.04 -32.98
C GLU A 165 7.69 26.12 -32.17
#